data_AF-A0A316AUF9-F1
#
_entry.id   AF-A0A316AUF9-F1
#
_cell.length_a   1.000
_cell.length_b   1.000
_cell.length_c   1.000
_cell.angle_alpha   90.00
_cell.angle_beta   90.00
_cell.angle_gamma   90.00
#
_symmetry.space_group_name_H-M   'P 1'
#
loop_
_entity.id
_entity.type
_entity.pdbx_description
1 polymer ?
#
loop_
_entity_poly.entity_id
_entity_poly.type
_entity_poly.pdbx_seq_one_letter_code
_entity_poly.pdbx_strand_id
1 'polypeptide(L)'
;MKIVLVIPPQAATDNQERQGSVLKCFRDGSLLIDGKDSKKPAQFYLTPKDNFPWGQFIDKILVGWQLANMEDIPQEFRPLKRLPQFVLDGILKESQPNQLKILATLRQQGYFCELPLRKER
;
A
#
# COMPACT_ATOMS: atom_id res chain seq x y z
N MET A 1 -7.71 4.66 12.70
CA MET A 1 -8.43 3.51 12.11
C MET A 1 -7.71 3.04 10.85
N LYS A 2 -7.03 1.89 10.85
CA LYS A 2 -6.19 1.43 9.72
C LYS A 2 -6.90 1.53 8.37
N ILE A 3 -6.16 1.83 7.31
CA ILE A 3 -6.69 1.84 5.93
C ILE A 3 -7.18 0.43 5.57
N VAL A 4 -8.50 0.24 5.54
CA VAL A 4 -9.15 -1.00 5.08
C VAL A 4 -9.52 -0.86 3.61
N LEU A 5 -9.17 -1.89 2.84
CA LEU A 5 -9.39 -2.01 1.40
C LEU A 5 -10.23 -3.26 1.12
N VAL A 6 -10.99 -3.21 0.02
CA VAL A 6 -11.67 -4.38 -0.54
C VAL A 6 -10.75 -5.00 -1.59
N ILE A 7 -10.28 -6.21 -1.30
CA ILE A 7 -9.37 -6.96 -2.16
C ILE A 7 -10.20 -7.95 -2.98
N PRO A 8 -10.08 -7.92 -4.32
CA PRO A 8 -10.89 -8.74 -5.19
C PRO A 8 -10.60 -10.25 -5.00
N PRO A 9 -11.57 -11.12 -5.35
CA PRO A 9 -11.36 -12.57 -5.40
C PRO A 9 -10.20 -12.97 -6.31
N GLN A 10 -9.24 -13.71 -5.78
CA GLN A 10 -8.08 -14.24 -6.50
C GLN A 10 -7.46 -15.42 -5.76
N ALA A 11 -6.48 -16.09 -6.37
CA ALA A 11 -5.83 -17.27 -5.78
C ALA A 11 -5.26 -16.99 -4.37
N ALA A 12 -4.62 -15.83 -4.17
CA ALA A 12 -4.07 -15.43 -2.88
C ALA A 12 -5.13 -15.16 -1.78
N THR A 13 -6.41 -15.05 -2.16
CA THR A 13 -7.53 -14.81 -1.26
C THR A 13 -8.51 -15.99 -1.18
N ASP A 14 -8.06 -17.19 -1.57
CA ASP A 14 -8.90 -18.40 -1.71
C ASP A 14 -10.10 -18.18 -2.64
N ASN A 15 -9.93 -17.35 -3.66
CA ASN A 15 -10.98 -16.92 -4.61
C ASN A 15 -12.21 -16.29 -3.93
N GLN A 16 -12.00 -15.61 -2.81
CA GLN A 16 -13.04 -14.85 -2.13
C GLN A 16 -12.68 -13.37 -2.06
N GLU A 17 -13.70 -12.52 -2.07
CA GLU A 17 -13.51 -11.11 -1.71
C GLU A 17 -13.09 -11.02 -0.25
N ARG A 18 -12.06 -10.21 0.01
CA ARG A 18 -11.50 -9.99 1.33
C ARG A 18 -11.50 -8.52 1.69
N GLN A 19 -11.69 -8.21 2.97
CA GLN A 19 -11.39 -6.87 3.48
C GLN A 19 -10.09 -6.94 4.25
N GLY A 20 -9.14 -6.05 3.96
CA GLY A 20 -7.83 -6.10 4.59
C GLY A 20 -7.12 -4.76 4.64
N SER A 21 -6.20 -4.64 5.58
CA SER A 21 -5.29 -3.50 5.70
C SER A 21 -3.86 -3.92 5.35
N VAL A 22 -3.13 -3.09 4.62
CA VAL A 22 -1.71 -3.34 4.35
C VAL A 22 -0.94 -3.28 5.67
N LEU A 23 -0.28 -4.37 6.02
CA LEU A 23 0.56 -4.44 7.21
C LEU A 23 2.02 -4.11 6.88
N LYS A 24 2.53 -4.64 5.76
CA LYS A 24 3.89 -4.42 5.27
C LYS A 24 3.96 -4.44 3.75
N CYS A 25 4.94 -3.72 3.21
CA CYS A 25 5.33 -3.77 1.80
C CYS A 25 6.79 -4.20 1.72
N PHE A 26 7.10 -5.20 0.89
CA PHE A 26 8.44 -5.76 0.79
C PHE A 26 9.15 -5.34 -0.50
N ARG A 27 10.47 -5.49 -0.51
CA ARG A 27 11.32 -5.10 -1.65
C ARG A 27 11.02 -5.86 -2.94
N ASP A 28 10.51 -7.09 -2.83
CA ASP A 28 10.06 -7.91 -3.97
C ASP A 28 8.71 -7.42 -4.56
N GLY A 29 8.12 -6.37 -4.00
CA GLY A 29 6.81 -5.85 -4.37
C GLY A 29 5.64 -6.63 -3.78
N SER A 30 5.91 -7.62 -2.93
CA SER A 30 4.84 -8.31 -2.20
C SER A 30 4.30 -7.45 -1.05
N LEU A 31 3.03 -7.66 -0.73
CA LEU A 31 2.31 -6.99 0.33
C LEU A 31 1.84 -8.03 1.33
N LEU A 32 2.06 -7.77 2.63
CA LEU A 32 1.41 -8.53 3.69
C LEU A 32 0.12 -7.81 4.06
N ILE A 33 -0.99 -8.51 3.92
CA ILE A 33 -2.32 -8.01 4.25
C ILE A 33 -2.79 -8.62 5.57
N ASP A 34 -3.34 -7.78 6.44
CA ASP A 34 -4.06 -8.17 7.65
C ASP A 34 -5.56 -8.11 7.38
N GLY A 35 -6.20 -9.27 7.32
CA GLY A 35 -7.63 -9.42 7.07
C GLY A 35 -8.49 -8.86 8.20
N LYS A 36 -9.54 -8.12 7.83
CA LYS A 36 -10.52 -7.49 8.73
C LYS A 36 -11.93 -8.07 8.59
N ASP A 37 -12.07 -9.13 7.81
CA ASP A 37 -13.33 -9.78 7.44
C ASP A 37 -13.66 -11.03 8.28
N SER A 38 -12.90 -11.32 9.33
CA SER A 38 -13.03 -12.55 10.14
C SER A 38 -12.89 -13.87 9.36
N LYS A 39 -12.38 -13.83 8.12
CA LYS A 39 -12.11 -15.02 7.30
C LYS A 39 -10.69 -15.53 7.54
N LYS A 40 -10.49 -16.83 7.32
CA LYS A 40 -9.16 -17.45 7.28
C LYS A 40 -8.61 -17.42 5.84
N PRO A 41 -7.29 -17.28 5.63
CA PRO A 41 -6.29 -16.94 6.65
C PRO A 41 -6.43 -15.48 7.12
N ALA A 42 -6.10 -15.22 8.39
CA ALA A 42 -6.18 -13.87 8.97
C ALA A 42 -5.14 -12.91 8.36
N GLN A 43 -4.01 -13.45 7.90
CA GLN A 43 -2.99 -12.71 7.16
C GLN A 43 -2.64 -13.47 5.89
N PHE A 44 -2.45 -12.75 4.80
CA PHE A 44 -2.09 -13.34 3.51
C PHE A 44 -1.16 -12.41 2.75
N TYR A 45 -0.37 -13.01 1.85
CA TYR A 45 0.55 -12.28 0.99
C TYR A 45 -0.10 -12.06 -0.37
N LEU A 46 0.04 -10.85 -0.89
CA LEU A 46 -0.20 -10.54 -2.31
C LEU A 46 1.16 -10.32 -2.96
N THR A 47 1.38 -10.94 -4.10
CA THR A 47 2.56 -10.76 -4.94
C THR A 47 2.29 -9.70 -6.01
N PRO A 48 3.31 -9.20 -6.74
CA PRO A 48 3.09 -8.29 -7.87
C PRO A 48 2.22 -8.85 -8.99
N LYS A 49 1.99 -10.16 -9.03
CA LYS A 49 1.10 -10.82 -9.99
C LYS A 49 -0.37 -10.81 -9.55
N ASP A 50 -0.62 -10.51 -8.27
CA ASP A 50 -1.95 -10.44 -7.70
C ASP A 50 -2.56 -9.05 -7.90
N ASN A 51 -3.88 -9.01 -7.99
CA ASN A 51 -4.67 -7.80 -8.11
C ASN A 51 -4.80 -7.13 -6.74
N PHE A 52 -4.03 -6.06 -6.53
CA PHE A 52 -4.17 -5.18 -5.38
C PHE A 52 -4.84 -3.86 -5.79
N PRO A 53 -5.84 -3.35 -5.03
CA PRO A 53 -6.58 -2.13 -5.36
C PRO A 53 -5.74 -0.86 -5.07
N TRP A 54 -4.69 -0.65 -5.85
CA TRP A 54 -3.73 0.45 -5.68
C TRP A 54 -4.40 1.82 -5.71
N GLY A 55 -5.38 2.05 -6.59
CA GLY A 55 -6.10 3.34 -6.64
C GLY A 55 -6.75 3.69 -5.30
N GLN A 56 -7.55 2.79 -4.74
CA GLN A 56 -8.19 3.00 -3.43
C GLN A 56 -7.16 3.18 -2.30
N PHE A 57 -6.04 2.47 -2.37
CA PHE A 57 -4.98 2.60 -1.39
C PHE A 57 -4.28 3.96 -1.47
N ILE A 58 -3.94 4.40 -2.68
CA ILE A 58 -3.24 5.65 -2.94
C ILE A 58 -4.12 6.86 -2.58
N ASP A 59 -5.42 6.81 -2.88
CA ASP A 59 -6.37 7.84 -2.46
C ASP A 59 -6.37 8.01 -0.93
N LYS A 60 -6.45 6.89 -0.19
CA LYS A 60 -6.52 6.90 1.27
C LYS A 60 -5.21 7.35 1.93
N ILE A 61 -4.04 6.93 1.42
CA ILE A 61 -2.76 7.42 1.95
C ILE A 61 -2.57 8.91 1.65
N LEU A 62 -3.03 9.39 0.49
CA LEU A 62 -2.91 10.80 0.12
C LEU A 62 -3.69 11.69 1.10
N VAL A 63 -4.93 11.28 1.45
CA VAL A 63 -5.72 11.97 2.47
C VAL A 63 -4.97 11.98 3.81
N GLY A 64 -4.38 10.85 4.22
CA GLY A 64 -3.58 10.79 5.44
C GLY A 64 -2.35 11.70 5.40
N TRP A 65 -1.66 11.80 4.26
CA TRP A 65 -0.54 12.71 4.07
C TRP A 65 -0.95 14.18 4.17
N GLN A 66 -2.07 14.56 3.55
CA GLN A 66 -2.58 15.94 3.56
C GLN A 66 -3.04 16.37 4.95
N LEU A 67 -3.68 15.46 5.70
CA LEU A 67 -4.16 15.72 7.07
C LEU A 67 -3.07 15.55 8.14
N ALA A 68 -1.83 15.21 7.74
CA ALA A 68 -0.73 14.84 8.63
C ALA A 68 -1.08 13.70 9.62
N ASN A 69 -2.10 12.90 9.31
CA ASN A 69 -2.51 11.76 10.13
C ASN A 69 -1.88 10.48 9.59
N MET A 70 -0.82 10.03 10.26
CA MET A 70 0.03 8.92 9.82
C MET A 70 -0.27 7.61 10.56
N GLU A 71 -1.18 7.59 11.52
CA GLU A 71 -1.45 6.41 12.36
C GLU A 71 -1.89 5.21 11.51
N ASP A 72 -2.65 5.50 10.45
CA ASP A 72 -3.35 4.51 9.63
C ASP A 72 -2.60 4.12 8.36
N ILE A 73 -1.51 4.84 8.05
CA ILE A 73 -0.63 4.59 6.92
C ILE A 73 0.43 3.55 7.34
N PRO A 74 0.68 2.50 6.53
CA PRO A 74 1.77 1.57 6.81
C PRO A 74 3.12 2.28 6.81
N GLN A 75 4.07 1.83 7.64
CA GLN A 75 5.35 2.49 7.84
C GLN A 75 6.11 2.74 6.52
N GLU A 76 6.02 1.80 5.59
CA GLU A 76 6.68 1.83 4.28
C GLU A 76 6.15 2.92 3.33
N PHE A 77 5.00 3.51 3.67
CA PHE A 77 4.37 4.61 2.94
C PHE A 77 4.24 5.89 3.79
N ARG A 78 4.82 5.92 5.00
CA ARG A 78 4.88 7.14 5.80
C ARG A 78 6.02 8.04 5.30
N PRO A 79 5.74 9.30 4.92
CA PRO A 79 6.79 10.20 4.47
C PRO A 79 7.68 10.60 5.65
N LEU A 80 8.99 10.45 5.49
CA LEU A 80 10.02 10.85 6.45
C LEU A 80 10.26 12.37 6.43
N LYS A 81 9.92 13.02 5.32
CA LYS A 81 10.00 14.45 5.09
C LYS A 81 8.80 14.90 4.27
N ARG A 82 8.47 16.19 4.33
CA ARG A 82 7.32 16.77 3.60
C ARG A 82 7.39 16.44 2.12
N LEU A 83 6.34 15.80 1.59
CA LEU A 83 6.23 15.49 0.17
C LEU A 83 6.08 16.78 -0.66
N PRO A 84 6.65 16.82 -1.88
CA PRO A 84 6.47 17.97 -2.76
C PRO A 84 5.00 18.16 -3.15
N GLN A 85 4.52 19.41 -3.15
CA GLN A 85 3.11 19.72 -3.40
C GLN A 85 2.63 19.23 -4.77
N PHE A 86 3.47 19.34 -5.81
CA PHE A 86 3.14 18.86 -7.16
C PHE A 86 2.86 17.35 -7.20
N VAL A 87 3.44 16.56 -6.29
CA VAL A 87 3.14 15.14 -6.19
C VAL A 87 1.77 14.93 -5.57
N LEU A 88 1.46 15.67 -4.50
CA LEU A 88 0.16 15.58 -3.83
C LEU A 88 -1.00 15.96 -4.77
N ASP A 89 -0.78 16.98 -5.62
CA ASP A 89 -1.80 17.48 -6.55
C ASP A 89 -1.89 16.68 -7.87
N GLY A 90 -0.83 15.94 -8.20
CA GLY A 90 -0.64 15.27 -9.49
C GLY A 90 -0.83 13.76 -9.45
N ILE A 91 -0.51 13.08 -8.34
CA ILE A 91 -0.44 11.62 -8.30
C ILE A 91 -1.75 10.94 -8.69
N LEU A 92 -2.91 11.47 -8.28
CA LEU A 92 -4.22 10.87 -8.62
C LEU A 92 -4.63 11.06 -10.09
N LYS A 93 -4.00 11.99 -10.81
CA LYS A 93 -4.26 12.25 -12.24
C LYS A 93 -3.49 11.29 -13.14
N GLU A 94 -2.49 10.61 -12.60
CA GLU A 94 -1.63 9.69 -13.31
C GLU A 94 -2.23 8.29 -13.40
N SER A 95 -1.81 7.53 -14.41
CA SER A 95 -2.13 6.10 -14.51
C SER A 95 -1.54 5.31 -13.33
N GLN A 96 -2.17 4.21 -12.93
CA GLN A 96 -1.69 3.36 -11.83
C GLN A 96 -0.20 2.97 -11.96
N PRO A 97 0.32 2.55 -13.13
CA PRO A 97 1.76 2.28 -13.27
C PRO A 97 2.64 3.50 -12.99
N ASN A 98 2.22 4.70 -13.42
CA ASN A 98 2.93 5.94 -13.17
C ASN A 98 2.89 6.32 -11.69
N GLN A 99 1.75 6.13 -11.02
CA GLN A 99 1.64 6.35 -9.58
C GLN A 99 2.65 5.51 -8.81
N LEU A 100 2.76 4.22 -9.12
CA LEU A 100 3.73 3.33 -8.49
C LEU A 100 5.18 3.74 -8.78
N LYS A 101 5.47 4.20 -10.00
CA LYS A 101 6.77 4.77 -10.35
C LYS A 101 7.09 6.02 -9.53
N ILE A 102 6.13 6.93 -9.35
CA ILE A 102 6.29 8.13 -8.51
C ILE A 102 6.65 7.73 -7.07
N LEU A 103 5.93 6.78 -6.49
CA LEU A 103 6.20 6.28 -5.14
C LEU A 103 7.59 5.63 -5.03
N ALA A 104 8.02 4.89 -6.06
CA ALA A 104 9.35 4.30 -6.13
C ALA A 104 10.44 5.37 -6.21
N THR A 105 10.27 6.39 -7.06
CA THR A 105 11.20 7.53 -7.19
C THR A 105 11.30 8.32 -5.89
N LEU A 106 10.18 8.61 -5.23
CA LEU A 106 10.18 9.27 -3.93
C LEU A 106 10.96 8.48 -2.87
N ARG A 107 10.84 7.14 -2.89
CA ARG A 107 11.61 6.28 -2.00
C ARG A 107 13.12 6.37 -2.29
N GLN A 108 13.53 6.34 -3.56
CA GLN A 108 14.93 6.53 -3.96
C GLN A 108 15.48 7.90 -3.54
N GLN A 109 14.64 8.93 -3.54
CA GLN A 109 14.97 10.28 -3.08
C GLN A 109 14.92 10.43 -1.54
N GLY A 110 14.69 9.34 -0.80
CA GLY A 110 14.67 9.32 0.67
C GLY A 110 13.43 9.97 1.31
N TYR A 111 12.31 10.05 0.59
CA TYR A 111 11.03 10.48 1.19
C TYR A 111 10.35 9.36 1.98
N PHE A 112 10.64 8.10 1.66
CA PHE A 112 10.09 6.94 2.36
C PHE A 112 11.24 6.09 2.91
N CYS A 113 10.95 5.24 3.90
CA CYS A 113 11.93 4.29 4.37
C CYS A 113 12.22 3.21 3.31
N GLU A 114 13.36 2.55 3.48
CA GLU A 114 13.69 1.37 2.68
C GLU A 114 12.68 0.24 2.94
N LEU A 115 12.41 -0.55 1.90
CA LEU A 115 11.52 -1.68 2.02
C LEU A 115 12.25 -2.86 2.67
N PRO A 116 11.65 -3.51 3.69
CA PRO A 116 12.24 -4.71 4.27
C PRO A 116 12.37 -5.84 3.23
N LEU A 117 13.39 -6.68 3.41
CA LEU A 117 13.44 -7.96 2.73
C LEU A 117 12.32 -8.85 3.26
N ARG A 118 11.65 -9.56 2.35
CA ARG A 118 10.77 -10.65 2.75
C ARG A 118 11.64 -11.75 3.34
N LYS A 119 11.53 -11.97 4.65
CA LYS A 119 12.14 -13.16 5.27
C LYS A 119 11.34 -14.36 4.79
N GLU A 120 11.88 -15.09 3.81
CA GLU A 120 11.43 -16.45 3.53
C GLU A 120 11.67 -17.26 4.81
N ARG A 121 10.59 -17.78 5.39
CA ARG A 121 10.68 -18.77 6.47
C ARG A 121 10.73 -20.14 5.85
#